data_AF-A0A6I2SEH5-F1
#
_entry.id   AF-A0A6I2SEH5-F1
#
_cell.length_a   1.000
_cell.length_b   1.000
_cell.length_c   1.000
_cell.angle_alpha   90.00
_cell.angle_beta   90.00
_cell.angle_gamma   90.00
#
_symmetry.space_group_name_H-M   'P 1'
#
loop_
_entity.id
_entity.type
_entity.pdbx_description
1 polymer ?
#
loop_
_entity_poly.entity_id
_entity_poly.type
_entity_poly.pdbx_seq_one_letter_code
_entity_poly.pdbx_strand_id
1 'polypeptide(L)' 'MNLPQGLGDKAIQDVIATDPAIGEILARYDIGCVTCKVGICLLKDVVKIHGLTPEAEAAVAIDIESYLNEKTV' A
#
# COMPACT_ATOMS: atom_id res chain seq x y z
N MET A 1 -2.49 -8.91 5.31
CA MET A 1 -3.11 -8.74 3.97
C MET A 1 -2.37 -9.54 2.90
N ASN A 2 -3.09 -10.00 1.87
CA ASN A 2 -2.52 -10.54 0.64
C ASN A 2 -2.75 -9.50 -0.46
N LEU A 3 -1.71 -9.10 -1.19
CA LEU A 3 -1.81 -8.11 -2.26
C LEU A 3 -1.49 -8.75 -3.61
N PRO A 4 -2.10 -8.27 -4.72
CA PRO A 4 -1.87 -8.83 -6.04
C PRO A 4 -0.40 -8.83 -6.43
N GLN A 5 0.02 -9.84 -7.20
CA GLN A 5 1.32 -9.89 -7.89
C GLN A 5 2.56 -9.71 -6.97
N GLY A 6 2.45 -10.05 -5.69
CA GLY A 6 3.54 -9.88 -4.72
C GLY A 6 3.84 -8.42 -4.38
N LEU A 7 2.93 -7.49 -4.66
CA LEU A 7 3.09 -6.06 -4.38
C LEU A 7 3.39 -5.80 -2.90
N GLY A 8 2.81 -6.61 -2.00
CA GLY A 8 3.05 -6.52 -0.56
C GLY A 8 4.50 -6.79 -0.14
N ASP A 9 5.28 -7.49 -0.97
CA ASP A 9 6.68 -7.85 -0.71
C ASP A 9 7.67 -6.86 -1.37
N LYS A 10 7.17 -5.79 -1.99
CA LYS A 10 8.01 -4.73 -2.56
C LYS A 10 8.24 -3.61 -1.54
N ALA A 11 9.38 -2.95 -1.66
CA ALA A 11 9.67 -1.75 -0.89
C ALA A 11 8.65 -0.65 -1.23
N ILE A 12 8.17 0.06 -0.22
CA ILE A 12 7.12 1.07 -0.37
C ILE A 12 7.52 2.17 -1.37
N GLN A 13 8.79 2.58 -1.39
CA GLN A 13 9.27 3.57 -2.36
C GLN A 13 9.21 3.06 -3.80
N ASP A 14 9.55 1.80 -4.05
CA ASP A 14 9.48 1.23 -5.40
C ASP A 14 8.03 1.15 -5.88
N VAL A 15 7.11 0.79 -4.98
CA VAL A 15 5.67 0.77 -5.27
C VAL A 15 5.18 2.16 -5.65
N ILE A 16 5.45 3.18 -4.84
CA ILE A 16 4.99 4.56 -5.08
C ILE A 16 5.67 5.17 -6.32
N ALA A 17 6.95 4.87 -6.56
CA ALA A 17 7.67 5.35 -7.74
C ALA A 17 7.10 4.76 -9.03
N THR A 18 6.67 3.50 -9.00
CA THR A 18 6.03 2.83 -10.14
C THR A 18 4.57 3.27 -10.29
N ASP A 19 3.89 3.47 -9.16
CA ASP A 19 2.47 3.75 -9.12
C ASP A 19 2.10 4.75 -7.99
N PRO A 20 2.21 6.06 -8.25
CA PRO A 20 1.95 7.09 -7.26
C PRO A 20 0.53 7.05 -6.67
N ALA A 21 -0.45 6.55 -7.43
CA ALA A 21 -1.83 6.41 -6.98
C ALA A 21 -1.95 5.48 -5.78
N ILE A 22 -1.10 4.45 -5.68
CA ILE A 22 -1.05 3.58 -4.50
C ILE A 22 -0.62 4.36 -3.25
N GLY A 23 0.29 5.33 -3.41
CA GLY A 23 0.66 6.26 -2.33
C GLY A 23 -0.53 7.13 -1.88
N GLU A 24 -1.36 7.59 -2.80
CA GLU A 24 -2.58 8.33 -2.48
C GLU A 24 -3.61 7.47 -1.75
N ILE A 25 -3.78 6.20 -2.16
CA ILE A 25 -4.64 5.24 -1.45
C ILE A 25 -4.17 5.10 0.00
N LEU A 26 -2.89 4.85 0.22
CA LEU A 26 -2.32 4.71 1.56
C LEU A 26 -2.50 5.97 2.42
N ALA A 27 -2.36 7.16 1.83
CA ALA A 27 -2.56 8.42 2.52
C ALA A 27 -3.99 8.60 3.06
N ARG A 28 -5.02 8.01 2.42
CA ARG A 28 -6.41 8.03 2.91
C ARG A 28 -6.62 7.26 4.22
N TYR A 29 -5.70 6.35 4.55
CA TYR A 29 -5.71 5.56 5.78
C TYR A 29 -4.68 6.05 6.79
N ASP A 30 -4.21 7.30 6.66
CA ASP A 30 -3.15 7.90 7.50
C ASP A 30 -1.84 7.09 7.53
N ILE A 31 -1.57 6.30 6.48
CA ILE A 31 -0.30 5.58 6.33
C ILE A 31 0.74 6.55 5.77
N GLY A 32 1.35 7.30 6.68
CA GLY A 32 2.31 8.38 6.39
C GLY A 32 3.69 7.93 5.92
N CYS A 33 3.97 6.61 5.85
CA CYS A 33 5.27 6.08 5.44
C CYS A 33 5.68 6.47 4.00
N VAL A 34 4.79 7.07 3.22
CA VAL A 34 5.09 7.78 1.96
C VAL A 34 6.14 8.88 2.13
N THR A 35 6.32 9.42 3.35
CA THR A 35 7.35 10.43 3.69
C THR A 35 8.59 9.84 4.37
N CYS A 36 8.66 8.50 4.53
CA CYS A 36 9.81 7.86 5.15
C CYS A 36 11.02 7.95 4.22
N LYS A 37 12.05 8.71 4.63
CA LYS A 37 13.26 8.96 3.84
C LYS A 37 14.07 7.70 3.49
N VAL A 38 13.86 6.61 4.25
CA VAL A 38 14.56 5.33 4.03
C VAL A 38 13.79 4.45 3.05
N GLY A 39 12.45 4.36 3.17
CA GLY A 39 11.58 3.71 2.18
C GLY A 39 11.77 2.23 1.90
N ILE A 40 12.63 1.54 2.66
CA ILE A 40 12.95 0.12 2.49
C ILE A 40 11.89 -0.83 3.06
N CYS A 41 10.95 -0.31 3.85
CA CYS A 41 9.91 -1.14 4.46
C CYS A 41 9.03 -1.76 3.37
N LEU A 42 8.66 -3.02 3.55
CA LEU A 42 7.74 -3.68 2.63
C LEU A 42 6.35 -3.08 2.78
N LEU A 43 5.60 -2.97 1.68
CA LEU A 43 4.24 -2.41 1.69
C LEU A 43 3.35 -3.09 2.73
N LYS A 44 3.36 -4.43 2.80
CA LYS A 44 2.57 -5.18 3.79
C LYS A 44 2.94 -4.86 5.24
N ASP A 45 4.22 -4.55 5.49
CA ASP A 45 4.73 -4.26 6.83
C ASP A 45 4.44 -2.82 7.22
N VAL A 46 4.51 -1.89 6.25
CA VAL A 46 4.10 -0.50 6.43
C VAL A 46 2.64 -0.42 6.89
N VAL A 47 1.73 -1.17 6.26
CA VAL A 47 0.32 -1.20 6.67
C VAL A 47 0.16 -1.74 8.09
N LYS A 48 0.85 -2.83 8.43
CA LYS A 48 0.79 -3.46 9.76
C LYS A 48 1.33 -2.58 10.89
N ILE A 49 2.45 -1.90 10.66
CA ILE A 49 3.14 -1.12 11.71
C ILE A 49 2.33 0.13 12.11
N HIS A 50 1.46 0.64 11.24
CA HIS A 50 0.60 1.78 11.56
C HIS A 50 -0.55 1.42 12.52
N GLY A 51 -0.67 0.15 12.92
CA GLY A 51 -1.64 -0.27 13.94
C GLY A 51 -3.09 -0.06 13.50
N LEU A 52 -3.34 -0.15 12.19
CA LEU A 52 -4.69 -0.14 11.65
C LEU A 52 -5.50 -1.30 12.25
N THR A 53 -6.81 -1.10 12.37
CA THR A 53 -7.68 -2.23 12.72
C THR A 53 -7.65 -3.26 11.58
N PRO A 54 -7.91 -4.54 11.85
CA PRO A 54 -7.96 -5.57 10.81
C PRO A 54 -8.89 -5.22 9.64
N GLU A 55 -9.98 -4.52 9.92
CA GLU A 55 -10.94 -4.07 8.91
C GLU A 55 -10.34 -2.97 8.01
N ALA A 56 -9.59 -2.04 8.59
CA ALA A 56 -8.89 -1.00 7.85
C ALA A 56 -7.75 -1.58 7.00
N GLU A 57 -7.00 -2.57 7.50
CA GLU A 57 -6.00 -3.28 6.68
C GLU A 57 -6.63 -3.99 5.48
N ALA A 58 -7.80 -4.61 5.68
CA ALA A 58 -8.55 -5.27 4.61
C ALA A 58 -9.07 -4.24 3.59
N ALA A 59 -9.57 -3.10 4.05
CA ALA A 59 -10.04 -2.02 3.18
C ALA A 59 -8.90 -1.48 2.30
N VAL A 60 -7.70 -1.26 2.85
CA VAL A 60 -6.51 -0.87 2.07
C VAL A 60 -6.22 -1.87 0.96
N ALA A 61 -6.28 -3.17 1.26
CA ALA A 61 -6.01 -4.21 0.27
C ALA A 61 -7.05 -4.23 -0.86
N ILE A 62 -8.34 -4.08 -0.50
CA ILE A 62 -9.45 -4.00 -1.47
C ILE A 62 -9.29 -2.77 -2.36
N ASP A 63 -9.02 -1.59 -1.80
CA ASP A 63 -8.83 -0.36 -2.56
C ASP A 63 -7.68 -0.48 -3.57
N ILE A 64 -6.56 -1.07 -3.16
CA ILE A 64 -5.40 -1.32 -4.04
C ILE A 64 -5.77 -2.33 -5.13
N GLU A 65 -6.47 -3.42 -4.80
CA GLU A 65 -6.89 -4.43 -5.77
C GLU A 65 -7.88 -3.86 -6.80
N SER A 66 -8.90 -3.12 -6.35
CA SER A 66 -9.86 -2.43 -7.22
C SER A 66 -9.16 -1.48 -8.18
N TYR A 67 -8.24 -0.65 -7.67
CA TYR A 67 -7.46 0.27 -8.50
C TYR A 67 -6.64 -0.47 -9.57
N LEU A 68 -5.93 -1.55 -9.19
CA LEU A 68 -5.14 -2.33 -10.13
C LEU A 68 -6.01 -3.02 -11.18
N ASN A 69 -7.18 -3.52 -10.80
CA ASN A 69 -8.13 -4.14 -11.72
C ASN A 69 -8.66 -3.12 -12.73
N GLU A 70 -9.09 -1.94 -12.28
CA GLU A 70 -9.57 -0.85 -13.16
C GLU A 70 -8.51 -0.38 -14.16
N LYS A 71 -7.23 -0.38 -13.79
CA LYS A 71 -6.11 -0.01 -14.66
C LYS A 71 -5.81 -1.04 -15.76
N THR A 72 -6.28 -2.28 -15.59
CA THR A 72 -6.00 -3.41 -16.49
C THR A 72 -7.11 -3.63 -17.53
N VAL A 73 -8.22 -2.88 -17.43
CA VAL A 73 -9.36 -2.89 -18.37
C VAL A 73 -9.28 -1.74 -19.36
#